data_AF-A0A929BHB8-F1
#
_entry.id   AF-A0A929BHB8-F1
#
_cell.length_a   1.000
_cell.length_b   1.000
_cell.length_c   1.000
_cell.angle_alpha   90.00
_cell.angle_beta   90.00
_cell.angle_gamma   90.00
#
_symmetry.space_group_name_H-M   'P 1'
#
loop_
_entity.id
_entity.type
_entity.pdbx_description
1 polymer ?
#
loop_
_entity_poly.entity_id
_entity_poly.type
_entity_poly.pdbx_seq_one_letter_code
_entity_poly.pdbx_strand_id
1 'polypeptide(L)'
;MATEMNNDQQMSFGEFLRGAVPWCLIGCAAGLEGSKLAWCTVLGPFGERALGFSLEDMMTAYTSAVERERHEREREERLAQIRAALQPPKLESTSTAQAVGPFSLPPLSQPEIATSLKPPLEIEEDSRWRDVIVHPSVVLILGKRGSGKSALGYRLLELSRYRLSPYVLGAPAEARKLLPDWIGIAQSLEEIPQKSIVVLDESYLRFHSRESLKSASREMSQILNLSRQRGQTLIFVSPEARQIDKNIASSANVVVFKSLGILQLEFDRPELSKIATQAKTALDTVKG
;
A
#
# COMPACT_ATOMS: atom_id res chain seq x y z
N MET A 1 -37.00 -8.88 64.74
CA MET A 1 -36.47 -7.94 63.73
C MET A 1 -37.01 -8.38 62.38
N ALA A 2 -38.16 -7.83 61.99
CA ALA A 2 -38.76 -8.01 60.68
C ALA A 2 -38.31 -6.82 59.82
N THR A 3 -37.79 -7.10 58.63
CA THR A 3 -37.35 -6.09 57.67
C THR A 3 -38.40 -5.99 56.58
N GLU A 4 -39.05 -4.82 56.49
CA GLU A 4 -39.98 -4.46 55.42
C GLU A 4 -39.22 -4.39 54.08
N MET A 5 -39.69 -5.14 53.08
CA MET A 5 -39.28 -4.94 51.68
C MET A 5 -40.32 -4.05 50.98
N ASN A 6 -39.81 -2.93 50.50
CA ASN A 6 -40.53 -1.85 49.85
C ASN A 6 -41.08 -2.28 48.48
N ASN A 7 -42.33 -1.91 48.22
CA ASN A 7 -43.13 -2.30 47.05
C ASN A 7 -43.30 -1.10 46.11
N ASP A 8 -42.22 -0.73 45.42
CA ASP A 8 -42.24 0.35 44.42
C ASP A 8 -41.43 -0.06 43.18
N GLN A 9 -42.12 -0.63 42.19
CA GLN A 9 -41.81 -0.49 40.74
C GLN A 9 -42.85 -1.27 39.91
N GLN A 10 -44.03 -0.67 39.70
CA GLN A 10 -44.87 -1.03 38.55
C GLN A 10 -44.64 0.00 37.44
N MET A 11 -43.77 -0.33 36.47
CA MET A 11 -43.66 0.44 35.23
C MET A 11 -44.91 0.21 34.36
N SER A 12 -45.43 1.28 33.76
CA SER A 12 -46.59 1.19 32.89
C SER A 12 -46.21 0.56 31.53
N PHE A 13 -47.06 -0.33 31.02
CA PHE A 13 -46.86 -1.04 29.74
C PHE A 13 -46.66 -0.08 28.54
N GLY A 14 -47.16 1.16 28.64
CA GLY A 14 -46.99 2.19 27.60
C GLY A 14 -45.56 2.74 27.49
N GLU A 15 -44.80 2.78 28.59
CA GLU A 15 -43.39 3.21 28.58
C GLU A 15 -42.48 2.10 28.05
N PHE A 16 -42.82 0.84 28.33
CA PHE A 16 -42.13 -0.33 27.78
C PHE A 16 -42.20 -0.35 26.24
N LEU A 17 -43.38 -0.07 25.66
CA LEU A 17 -43.53 -0.08 24.20
C LEU A 17 -42.81 1.07 23.50
N ARG A 18 -42.67 2.26 24.13
CA ARG A 18 -41.92 3.37 23.52
C ARG A 18 -40.40 3.11 23.46
N GLY A 19 -39.86 2.30 24.38
CA GLY A 19 -38.46 1.89 24.35
C GLY A 19 -38.15 0.79 23.33
N ALA A 20 -39.14 -0.04 22.95
CA ALA A 20 -38.94 -1.23 22.12
C ALA A 20 -38.86 -0.95 20.60
N VAL A 21 -39.54 0.09 20.11
CA VAL A 21 -39.66 0.39 18.67
C VAL A 21 -38.32 0.67 17.96
N PRO A 22 -37.36 1.42 18.55
CA PRO A 22 -36.05 1.66 17.92
C PRO A 22 -35.24 0.38 17.68
N TRP A 23 -35.37 -0.62 18.57
CA TRP A 23 -34.58 -1.85 18.51
C TRP A 23 -35.03 -2.79 17.41
N CYS A 24 -36.32 -2.85 17.09
CA CYS A 24 -36.83 -3.63 15.97
C CYS A 24 -36.31 -3.13 14.62
N LEU A 25 -36.20 -1.81 14.44
CA LEU A 25 -35.69 -1.23 13.19
C LEU A 25 -34.20 -1.52 13.00
N ILE A 26 -33.40 -1.49 14.07
CA ILE A 26 -31.96 -1.80 14.02
C ILE A 26 -31.73 -3.28 13.65
N GLY A 27 -32.46 -4.22 14.24
CA GLY A 27 -32.26 -5.64 13.93
C GLY A 27 -32.74 -6.03 12.52
N CYS A 28 -33.77 -5.37 11.98
CA CYS A 28 -34.16 -5.54 10.58
C CYS A 28 -33.07 -5.05 9.61
N ALA A 29 -32.41 -3.92 9.90
CA ALA A 29 -31.32 -3.40 9.08
C ALA A 29 -30.05 -4.27 9.16
N ALA A 30 -29.85 -5.01 10.26
CA ALA A 30 -28.72 -5.92 10.44
C ALA A 30 -28.95 -7.32 9.84
N GLY A 31 -30.08 -7.59 9.18
CA GLY A 31 -30.36 -8.88 8.54
C GLY A 31 -30.54 -10.05 9.51
N LEU A 32 -30.90 -9.78 10.77
CA LEU A 32 -31.14 -10.82 11.77
C LEU A 32 -32.45 -11.56 11.46
N GLU A 33 -32.40 -12.90 11.44
CA GLU A 33 -33.59 -13.75 11.31
C GLU A 33 -34.64 -13.36 12.37
N GLY A 34 -35.92 -13.29 11.96
CA GLY A 34 -37.01 -12.75 12.78
C GLY A 34 -37.18 -13.39 14.17
N SER A 35 -36.66 -14.62 14.36
CA SER A 35 -36.63 -15.30 15.67
C SER A 35 -35.66 -14.66 16.67
N LYS A 36 -34.54 -14.08 16.21
CA LYS A 36 -33.53 -13.43 17.09
C LYS A 36 -33.93 -12.01 17.48
N LEU A 37 -34.62 -11.31 16.58
CA LEU A 37 -35.20 -9.98 16.82
C LEU A 37 -36.19 -9.98 17.99
N ALA A 38 -37.04 -11.00 18.08
CA ALA A 38 -38.01 -11.16 19.16
C ALA A 38 -37.36 -11.35 20.55
N TRP A 39 -36.19 -11.99 20.60
CA TRP A 39 -35.48 -12.22 21.86
C TRP A 39 -34.79 -10.94 22.38
N CYS A 40 -34.28 -10.09 21.49
CA CYS A 40 -33.67 -8.81 21.88
C CYS A 40 -34.69 -7.80 22.43
N THR A 41 -35.96 -7.85 21.99
CA THR A 41 -37.00 -6.91 22.49
C THR A 41 -37.55 -7.31 23.86
N VAL A 42 -37.55 -8.59 24.20
CA VAL A 42 -38.17 -9.11 25.44
C VAL A 42 -37.19 -9.12 26.63
N LEU A 43 -35.89 -9.31 26.41
CA LEU A 43 -34.94 -9.52 27.52
C LEU A 43 -34.28 -8.25 28.08
N GLY A 44 -34.45 -7.11 27.42
CA GLY A 44 -33.83 -5.85 27.85
C GLY A 44 -32.33 -6.00 28.20
N PRO A 45 -31.79 -5.17 29.10
CA PRO A 45 -30.38 -5.24 29.50
C PRO A 45 -30.00 -6.54 30.25
N PHE A 46 -30.94 -7.42 30.57
CA PHE A 46 -30.64 -8.72 31.20
C PHE A 46 -30.27 -9.81 30.19
N GLY A 47 -30.54 -9.63 28.90
CA GLY A 47 -30.20 -10.59 27.84
C GLY A 47 -28.70 -10.74 27.58
N GLU A 48 -27.89 -9.73 27.91
CA GLU A 48 -26.44 -9.72 27.66
C GLU A 48 -25.71 -10.88 28.35
N ARG A 49 -26.15 -11.31 29.54
CA ARG A 49 -25.53 -12.44 30.26
C ARG A 49 -25.90 -13.81 29.71
N ALA A 50 -27.07 -13.95 29.08
CA ALA A 50 -27.55 -15.25 28.61
C ALA A 50 -26.98 -15.62 27.24
N LEU A 51 -26.71 -14.62 26.39
CA LEU A 51 -26.29 -14.85 25.01
C LEU A 51 -24.79 -14.62 24.77
N GLY A 52 -24.07 -14.05 25.74
CA GLY A 52 -22.61 -13.87 25.65
C GLY A 52 -22.16 -12.93 24.52
N PHE A 53 -23.08 -12.12 23.97
CA PHE A 53 -22.79 -11.11 22.96
C PHE A 53 -22.93 -9.72 23.60
N SER A 54 -21.83 -8.97 23.61
CA SER A 54 -21.83 -7.58 24.08
C SER A 54 -22.50 -6.67 23.04
N LEU A 55 -23.18 -5.63 23.49
CA LEU A 55 -23.70 -4.56 22.63
C LEU A 55 -22.58 -3.90 21.80
N GLU A 56 -21.34 -3.89 22.31
CA GLU A 56 -20.15 -3.44 21.58
C GLU A 56 -19.83 -4.34 20.38
N ASP A 57 -20.01 -5.67 20.50
CA ASP A 57 -19.79 -6.61 19.40
C ASP A 57 -20.83 -6.42 18.30
N MET A 58 -22.09 -6.16 18.68
CA MET A 58 -23.15 -5.88 17.72
C MET A 58 -22.92 -4.56 16.99
N MET A 59 -22.51 -3.50 17.70
CA MET A 59 -22.18 -2.21 17.08
C MET A 59 -20.96 -2.32 16.16
N THR A 60 -19.96 -3.11 16.54
CA THR A 60 -18.77 -3.38 15.71
C THR A 60 -19.12 -4.20 14.47
N ALA A 61 -20.01 -5.20 14.61
CA ALA A 61 -20.52 -5.96 13.47
C ALA A 61 -21.30 -5.05 12.51
N TYR A 62 -22.15 -4.18 13.03
CA TYR A 62 -22.93 -3.23 12.23
C TYR A 62 -22.04 -2.24 11.46
N THR A 63 -21.07 -1.60 12.12
CA THR A 63 -20.14 -0.68 11.43
C THR A 63 -19.34 -1.41 10.34
N SER A 64 -18.88 -2.63 10.62
CA SER A 64 -18.17 -3.44 9.62
C SER A 64 -19.04 -3.83 8.42
N ALA A 65 -20.35 -4.03 8.62
CA ALA A 65 -21.29 -4.32 7.54
C ALA A 65 -21.54 -3.10 6.66
N VAL A 66 -21.74 -1.92 7.27
CA VAL A 66 -21.92 -0.65 6.54
C VAL A 66 -20.66 -0.29 5.73
N GLU A 67 -19.47 -0.53 6.27
CA GLU A 67 -18.21 -0.29 5.54
C GLU A 67 -18.04 -1.23 4.34
N ARG A 68 -18.48 -2.49 4.44
CA ARG A 68 -18.47 -3.44 3.31
C ARG A 68 -19.37 -2.98 2.17
N GLU A 69 -20.60 -2.55 2.47
CA GLU A 69 -21.51 -2.04 1.43
C GLU A 69 -20.96 -0.81 0.72
N ARG A 70 -20.30 0.09 1.46
CA ARG A 70 -19.65 1.26 0.88
C ARG A 70 -18.51 0.86 -0.07
N HIS A 71 -17.66 -0.07 0.35
CA HIS A 71 -16.56 -0.56 -0.48
C HIS A 71 -17.05 -1.30 -1.73
N GLU A 72 -18.16 -2.03 -1.64
CA GLU A 72 -18.77 -2.69 -2.81
C GLU A 72 -19.28 -1.66 -3.83
N ARG A 73 -19.98 -0.61 -3.39
CA ARG A 73 -20.41 0.48 -4.28
C ARG A 73 -19.23 1.19 -4.94
N GLU A 74 -18.19 1.53 -4.19
CA GLU A 74 -16.98 2.16 -4.73
C GLU A 74 -16.26 1.25 -5.75
N ARG A 75 -16.27 -0.07 -5.54
CA ARG A 75 -15.71 -1.04 -6.47
C ARG A 75 -16.53 -1.12 -7.76
N GLU A 76 -17.85 -1.10 -7.67
CA GLU A 76 -18.75 -1.07 -8.83
C GLU A 76 -18.59 0.20 -9.66
N GLU A 77 -18.50 1.37 -9.02
CA GLU A 77 -18.26 2.65 -9.69
C GLU A 77 -16.93 2.68 -10.45
N ARG A 78 -15.85 2.16 -9.84
CA ARG A 78 -14.54 2.06 -10.50
C ARG A 78 -14.59 1.12 -11.71
N LEU A 79 -15.28 -0.01 -11.60
CA LEU A 79 -15.45 -0.96 -12.72
C LEU A 79 -16.26 -0.32 -13.87
N ALA A 80 -17.28 0.47 -13.54
CA ALA A 80 -18.05 1.22 -14.53
C ALA A 80 -17.20 2.28 -15.26
N GLN A 81 -16.35 3.01 -14.55
CA GLN A 81 -15.42 3.98 -15.14
C GLN A 81 -14.40 3.32 -16.07
N ILE A 82 -13.79 2.21 -15.65
CA ILE A 82 -12.86 1.45 -16.50
C ILE A 82 -13.56 0.95 -17.77
N ARG A 83 -14.79 0.42 -17.64
CA ARG A 83 -15.57 -0.02 -18.80
C ARG A 83 -15.89 1.14 -19.75
N ALA A 84 -16.20 2.33 -19.24
CA ALA A 84 -16.44 3.51 -20.06
C ALA A 84 -15.18 3.96 -20.82
N ALA A 85 -14.01 3.92 -20.17
CA ALA A 85 -12.73 4.27 -20.79
C ALA A 85 -12.28 3.28 -21.88
N LEU A 86 -12.70 2.01 -21.79
CA LEU A 86 -12.39 0.97 -22.76
C LEU A 86 -13.31 0.97 -23.99
N GLN A 87 -14.37 1.80 -24.02
CA GLN A 87 -15.18 1.93 -25.23
C GLN A 87 -14.37 2.70 -26.28
N PRO A 88 -14.03 2.08 -27.43
CA PRO A 88 -13.26 2.76 -28.46
C PRO A 88 -14.05 3.96 -28.98
N PRO A 89 -13.39 5.12 -29.21
CA PRO A 89 -14.04 6.29 -29.75
C PRO A 89 -14.68 5.94 -31.10
N LYS A 90 -15.95 6.31 -31.26
CA LYS A 90 -16.67 6.23 -32.54
C LYS A 90 -15.86 7.04 -33.56
N LEU A 91 -15.18 6.34 -34.47
CA LEU A 91 -14.47 6.95 -35.59
C LEU A 91 -15.49 7.63 -36.50
N GLU A 92 -15.69 8.93 -36.31
CA GLU A 92 -16.35 9.78 -37.29
C GLU A 92 -15.42 9.93 -38.49
N SER A 93 -15.77 9.27 -39.58
CA SER A 93 -15.03 9.24 -40.83
C SER A 93 -15.23 10.55 -41.60
N THR A 94 -14.42 11.57 -41.35
CA THR A 94 -14.31 12.76 -42.20
C THR A 94 -13.13 12.58 -43.16
N SER A 95 -13.42 11.96 -44.30
CA SER A 95 -12.51 11.85 -45.45
C SER A 95 -12.42 13.20 -46.17
N THR A 96 -11.30 13.90 -46.01
CA THR A 96 -10.89 14.97 -46.95
C THR A 96 -9.43 14.75 -47.32
N ALA A 97 -9.20 14.01 -48.41
CA ALA A 97 -7.87 13.82 -48.99
C ALA A 97 -7.53 15.04 -49.86
N GLN A 98 -6.52 15.81 -49.46
CA GLN A 98 -5.84 16.77 -50.32
C GLN A 98 -4.46 16.23 -50.71
N ALA A 99 -4.24 16.18 -52.02
CA ALA A 99 -3.02 15.71 -52.65
C ALA A 99 -1.87 16.72 -52.45
N VAL A 100 -0.74 16.24 -51.94
CA VAL A 100 0.52 16.99 -51.87
C VAL A 100 1.47 16.41 -52.93
N GLY A 101 2.04 17.30 -53.75
CA GLY A 101 2.87 16.99 -54.90
C GLY A 101 4.25 16.38 -54.59
N PRO A 102 5.02 16.03 -55.64
CA PRO A 102 6.22 15.22 -55.53
C PRO A 102 7.39 16.00 -54.93
N PHE A 103 7.81 15.63 -53.72
CA PHE A 103 9.00 16.15 -53.05
C PHE A 103 10.21 15.29 -53.43
N SER A 104 11.15 15.87 -54.18
CA SER A 104 12.42 15.24 -54.58
C SER A 104 13.42 15.32 -53.42
N LEU A 105 13.76 14.16 -52.83
CA LEU A 105 14.79 14.06 -51.79
C LEU A 105 16.21 14.06 -52.39
N PRO A 106 17.17 14.80 -51.81
CA PRO A 106 18.58 14.70 -52.20
C PRO A 106 19.22 13.37 -51.72
N PRO A 107 20.29 12.91 -52.39
CA PRO A 107 20.94 11.65 -52.07
C PRO A 107 21.65 11.69 -50.71
N LEU A 108 21.24 10.80 -49.81
CA LEU A 108 21.87 10.58 -48.51
C LEU A 108 23.25 9.95 -48.70
N SER A 109 24.29 10.74 -48.47
CA SER A 109 25.64 10.25 -48.18
C SER A 109 25.59 9.36 -46.94
N GLN A 110 25.89 8.08 -47.10
CA GLN A 110 25.92 7.12 -46.00
C GLN A 110 27.04 7.49 -45.02
N PRO A 111 26.73 7.78 -43.74
CA PRO A 111 27.78 7.83 -42.73
C PRO A 111 28.31 6.41 -42.51
N GLU A 112 29.63 6.26 -42.55
CA GLU A 112 30.32 5.05 -42.10
C GLU A 112 29.93 4.77 -40.64
N ILE A 113 28.96 3.87 -40.46
CA ILE A 113 28.58 3.35 -39.14
C ILE A 113 29.72 2.43 -38.72
N ALA A 114 30.74 3.02 -38.09
CA ALA A 114 31.71 2.31 -37.28
C ALA A 114 30.92 1.45 -36.29
N THR A 115 30.84 0.17 -36.61
CA THR A 115 30.08 -0.83 -35.88
C THR A 115 30.87 -1.13 -34.62
N SER A 116 30.76 -0.24 -33.65
CA SER A 116 31.11 -0.53 -32.26
C SER A 116 30.18 -1.65 -31.83
N LEU A 117 30.69 -2.88 -31.91
CA LEU A 117 30.04 -4.09 -31.42
C LEU A 117 29.81 -3.89 -29.93
N LYS A 118 28.63 -3.34 -29.59
CA LYS A 118 28.08 -3.40 -28.24
C LYS A 118 28.08 -4.89 -27.88
N PRO A 119 28.80 -5.30 -26.83
CA PRO A 119 28.92 -6.72 -26.51
C PRO A 119 27.50 -7.32 -26.36
N PRO A 120 27.30 -8.58 -26.76
CA PRO A 120 26.02 -9.26 -26.60
C PRO A 120 25.52 -9.04 -25.18
N LEU A 121 24.32 -8.48 -25.04
CA LEU A 121 23.71 -8.26 -23.74
C LEU A 121 23.49 -9.63 -23.10
N GLU A 122 24.43 -10.06 -22.26
CA GLU A 122 24.21 -11.18 -21.35
C GLU A 122 22.89 -10.90 -20.63
N ILE A 123 21.97 -11.86 -20.71
CA ILE A 123 20.71 -11.78 -20.00
C ILE A 123 21.07 -11.91 -18.52
N GLU A 124 21.28 -10.78 -17.85
CA GLU A 124 21.54 -10.74 -16.42
C GLU A 124 20.40 -11.49 -15.73
N GLU A 125 20.70 -12.50 -14.91
CA GLU A 125 19.68 -13.29 -14.19
C GLU A 125 18.73 -12.39 -13.37
N ASP A 126 19.26 -11.23 -12.95
CA ASP A 126 18.56 -10.17 -12.23
C ASP A 126 17.50 -9.42 -13.06
N SER A 127 17.41 -9.67 -14.37
CA SER A 127 16.44 -9.01 -15.27
C SER A 127 15.00 -9.16 -14.79
N ARG A 128 14.69 -10.28 -14.10
CA ARG A 128 13.36 -10.58 -13.52
C ARG A 128 12.87 -9.49 -12.55
N TRP A 129 13.77 -8.75 -11.92
CA TRP A 129 13.40 -7.63 -11.04
C TRP A 129 12.65 -6.52 -11.77
N ARG A 130 12.86 -6.38 -13.09
CA ARG A 130 12.15 -5.38 -13.91
C ARG A 130 10.68 -5.71 -14.10
N ASP A 131 10.32 -6.98 -14.00
CA ASP A 131 8.93 -7.44 -14.12
C ASP A 131 8.20 -7.31 -12.78
N VAL A 132 8.93 -7.44 -11.67
CA VAL A 132 8.39 -7.30 -10.32
C VAL A 132 8.22 -5.82 -9.93
N ILE A 133 9.20 -4.97 -10.27
CA ILE A 133 9.20 -3.55 -9.88
C ILE A 133 8.72 -2.71 -11.05
N VAL A 134 7.41 -2.45 -11.05
CA VAL A 134 6.73 -1.65 -12.09
C VAL A 134 6.65 -0.19 -11.64
N HIS A 135 7.21 0.71 -12.45
CA HIS A 135 7.17 2.14 -12.16
C HIS A 135 5.79 2.77 -12.46
N PRO A 136 5.27 3.68 -11.62
CA PRO A 136 5.74 4.05 -10.28
C PRO A 136 5.31 3.05 -9.20
N SER A 137 6.20 2.73 -8.26
CA SER A 137 5.90 1.80 -7.16
C SER A 137 6.58 2.18 -5.86
N VAL A 138 5.99 1.76 -4.75
CA VAL A 138 6.62 1.75 -3.42
C VAL A 138 7.12 0.33 -3.14
N VAL A 139 8.43 0.18 -2.98
CA VAL A 139 9.11 -1.07 -2.70
C VAL A 139 9.64 -1.05 -1.27
N LEU A 140 9.37 -2.10 -0.50
CA LEU A 140 9.81 -2.24 0.88
C LEU A 140 10.77 -3.42 1.00
N ILE A 141 12.02 -3.17 1.40
CA ILE A 141 13.03 -4.22 1.58
C ILE A 141 13.28 -4.44 3.07
N LEU A 142 12.97 -5.65 3.55
CA LEU A 142 13.03 -6.07 4.95
C LEU A 142 14.02 -7.22 5.16
N GLY A 143 14.58 -7.32 6.38
CA GLY A 143 15.46 -8.44 6.77
C GLY A 143 16.53 -8.05 7.79
N LYS A 144 17.16 -9.04 8.41
CA LYS A 144 18.14 -8.85 9.49
C LYS A 144 19.34 -7.99 9.08
N ARG A 145 20.07 -7.41 10.04
CA ARG A 145 21.33 -6.69 9.76
C ARG A 145 22.32 -7.60 9.04
N GLY A 146 23.07 -7.04 8.08
CA GLY A 146 24.05 -7.80 7.27
C GLY A 146 23.45 -8.70 6.18
N SER A 147 22.13 -8.72 5.96
CA SER A 147 21.49 -9.55 4.91
C SER A 147 21.62 -9.00 3.47
N GLY A 148 22.39 -7.93 3.26
CA GLY A 148 22.60 -7.36 1.93
C GLY A 148 21.42 -6.53 1.37
N LYS A 149 20.54 -5.99 2.23
CA LYS A 149 19.39 -5.17 1.79
C LYS A 149 19.81 -3.92 1.03
N SER A 150 20.76 -3.15 1.57
CA SER A 150 21.24 -1.94 0.93
C SER A 150 21.89 -2.26 -0.41
N ALA A 151 22.69 -3.35 -0.48
CA ALA A 151 23.24 -3.86 -1.74
C ALA A 151 22.16 -4.18 -2.78
N LEU A 152 21.06 -4.83 -2.36
CA LEU A 152 19.91 -5.04 -3.26
C LEU A 152 19.31 -3.69 -3.71
N GLY A 153 19.13 -2.73 -2.80
CA GLY A 153 18.64 -1.39 -3.15
C GLY A 153 19.49 -0.73 -4.25
N TYR A 154 20.82 -0.75 -4.11
CA TYR A 154 21.74 -0.23 -5.13
C TYR A 154 21.69 -1.03 -6.43
N ARG A 155 21.57 -2.35 -6.36
CA ARG A 155 21.40 -3.20 -7.56
C ARG A 155 20.12 -2.85 -8.32
N LEU A 156 19.02 -2.56 -7.61
CA LEU A 156 17.78 -2.13 -8.24
C LEU A 156 17.90 -0.76 -8.93
N LEU A 157 18.68 0.17 -8.35
CA LEU A 157 19.03 1.43 -9.02
C LEU A 157 19.80 1.17 -10.32
N GLU A 158 20.81 0.29 -10.27
CA GLU A 158 21.61 -0.08 -11.43
C GLU A 158 20.76 -0.70 -12.54
N LEU A 159 19.89 -1.66 -12.21
CA LEU A 159 19.01 -2.34 -13.18
C LEU A 159 18.02 -1.38 -13.85
N SER A 160 17.67 -0.29 -13.15
CA SER A 160 16.69 0.71 -13.57
C SER A 160 17.32 1.93 -14.25
N ARG A 161 18.65 2.07 -14.24
CA ARG A 161 19.37 3.27 -14.71
C ARG A 161 19.08 3.70 -16.15
N TYR A 162 18.66 2.75 -16.99
CA TYR A 162 18.35 3.01 -18.40
C TYR A 162 16.91 3.46 -18.64
N ARG A 163 16.02 3.32 -17.63
CA ARG A 163 14.61 3.68 -17.72
C ARG A 163 14.25 4.84 -16.79
N LEU A 164 14.93 4.95 -15.66
CA LEU A 164 14.66 5.90 -14.59
C LEU A 164 15.96 6.53 -14.12
N SER A 165 15.89 7.78 -13.68
CA SER A 165 17.03 8.45 -13.08
C SER A 165 17.21 7.97 -11.63
N PRO A 166 18.35 7.35 -11.29
CA PRO A 166 18.57 6.79 -9.96
C PRO A 166 19.09 7.82 -8.96
N TYR A 167 18.50 7.83 -7.77
CA TYR A 167 18.87 8.73 -6.68
C TYR A 167 18.95 8.00 -5.34
N VAL A 168 19.78 8.53 -4.45
CA VAL A 168 19.83 8.15 -3.04
C VAL A 168 19.46 9.37 -2.21
N LEU A 169 18.52 9.18 -1.30
CA LEU A 169 18.01 10.24 -0.44
C LEU A 169 18.71 10.20 0.92
N GLY A 170 19.19 11.36 1.39
CA GLY A 170 19.78 11.50 2.72
C GLY A 170 21.18 10.91 2.89
N ALA A 171 21.86 10.60 1.79
CA ALA A 171 23.28 10.24 1.86
C ALA A 171 24.12 11.50 2.15
N PRO A 172 25.18 11.38 2.97
CA PRO A 172 26.09 12.48 3.24
C PRO A 172 26.86 12.85 1.96
N ALA A 173 27.23 14.12 1.81
CA ALA A 173 27.88 14.61 0.58
C ALA A 173 29.19 13.87 0.27
N GLU A 174 29.90 13.39 1.30
CA GLU A 174 31.12 12.61 1.18
C GLU A 174 30.89 11.25 0.49
N ALA A 175 29.68 10.67 0.62
CA ALA A 175 29.32 9.41 -0.02
C ALA A 175 29.30 9.52 -1.55
N ARG A 176 29.27 10.74 -2.11
CA ARG A 176 29.40 10.98 -3.55
C ARG A 176 30.65 10.32 -4.14
N LYS A 177 31.75 10.27 -3.39
CA LYS A 177 33.01 9.65 -3.85
C LYS A 177 32.93 8.13 -3.96
N LEU A 178 31.99 7.50 -3.27
CA LEU A 178 31.79 6.06 -3.23
C LEU A 178 30.73 5.58 -4.22
N LEU A 179 29.92 6.51 -4.74
CA LEU A 179 28.83 6.21 -5.66
C LEU A 179 29.24 6.55 -7.10
N PRO A 180 28.78 5.76 -8.08
CA PRO A 180 28.97 6.10 -9.49
C PRO A 180 28.34 7.44 -9.86
N ASP A 181 28.92 8.12 -10.86
CA ASP A 181 28.50 9.48 -11.25
C ASP A 181 27.03 9.58 -11.68
N TRP A 182 26.47 8.48 -12.18
CA TRP A 182 25.09 8.38 -12.64
C TRP A 182 24.05 8.27 -11.51
N ILE A 183 24.47 8.01 -10.25
CA ILE A 183 23.55 8.01 -9.09
C ILE A 183 23.52 9.42 -8.49
N GLY A 184 22.38 10.09 -8.55
CA GLY A 184 22.21 11.38 -7.86
C GLY A 184 22.12 11.23 -6.34
N ILE A 185 22.57 12.24 -5.60
CA ILE A 185 22.31 12.35 -4.15
C ILE A 185 21.42 13.57 -3.96
N ALA A 186 20.32 13.39 -3.23
CA ALA A 186 19.42 14.48 -2.86
C ALA A 186 19.20 14.48 -1.35
N GLN A 187 18.95 15.66 -0.77
CA GLN A 187 18.59 15.77 0.65
C GLN A 187 17.08 15.73 0.86
N SER A 188 16.33 16.23 -0.12
CA SER A 188 14.87 16.22 -0.12
C SER A 188 14.32 15.50 -1.35
N LEU A 189 13.12 14.92 -1.23
CA LEU A 189 12.42 14.32 -2.37
C LEU A 189 12.02 15.39 -3.42
N GLU A 190 11.93 16.65 -2.99
CA GLU A 190 11.51 17.77 -3.84
C GLU A 190 12.54 18.14 -4.90
N GLU A 191 13.82 17.96 -4.61
CA GLU A 191 14.94 18.16 -5.54
C GLU A 191 14.99 17.09 -6.63
N ILE A 192 14.37 15.93 -6.39
CA ILE A 192 14.45 14.78 -7.29
C ILE A 192 13.50 14.98 -8.47
N PRO A 193 13.97 14.81 -9.72
CA PRO A 193 13.13 14.94 -10.91
C PRO A 193 12.03 13.87 -10.95
N GLN A 194 11.04 14.10 -11.81
CA GLN A 194 10.02 13.10 -12.13
C GLN A 194 10.63 11.88 -12.84
N LYS A 195 9.91 10.75 -12.85
CA LYS A 195 10.37 9.49 -13.48
C LYS A 195 11.73 9.01 -12.95
N SER A 196 11.90 9.11 -11.65
CA SER A 196 13.11 8.70 -10.94
C SER A 196 12.85 7.49 -10.04
N ILE A 197 13.93 6.82 -9.68
CA ILE A 197 13.94 5.74 -8.69
C ILE A 197 14.84 6.16 -7.53
N VAL A 198 14.32 6.08 -6.32
CA VAL A 198 14.93 6.66 -5.13
C VAL A 198 15.09 5.58 -4.07
N VAL A 199 16.31 5.39 -3.56
CA VAL A 199 16.57 4.56 -2.38
C VAL A 199 16.60 5.41 -1.13
N LEU A 200 15.81 5.02 -0.13
CA LEU A 200 15.77 5.58 1.21
C LEU A 200 16.36 4.53 2.17
N ASP A 201 17.56 4.79 2.67
CA ASP A 201 18.20 3.92 3.65
C ASP A 201 17.71 4.22 5.08
N GLU A 202 17.97 3.28 5.99
CA GLU A 202 17.55 3.34 7.39
C GLU A 202 17.97 4.63 8.10
N SER A 203 19.13 5.21 7.72
CA SER A 203 19.61 6.48 8.24
C SER A 203 18.60 7.60 8.01
N TYR A 204 18.04 7.72 6.81
CA TYR A 204 17.07 8.75 6.47
C TYR A 204 15.75 8.58 7.24
N LEU A 205 15.25 7.34 7.35
CA LEU A 205 14.07 7.04 8.17
C LEU A 205 14.28 7.43 9.63
N ARG A 206 15.50 7.21 10.15
CA ARG A 206 15.84 7.56 11.54
C ARG A 206 15.96 9.06 11.77
N PHE A 207 16.50 9.84 10.82
CA PHE A 207 16.59 11.29 10.94
C PHE A 207 15.20 11.92 11.12
N HIS A 208 14.22 11.53 10.29
CA HIS A 208 12.86 12.08 10.36
C HIS A 208 12.05 11.53 11.54
N SER A 209 12.39 10.34 12.07
CA SER A 209 11.71 9.78 13.26
C SER A 209 12.06 10.47 14.58
N ARG A 210 13.16 11.24 14.64
CA ARG A 210 13.61 11.96 15.86
C ARG A 210 12.91 13.31 16.04
N GLU A 211 12.40 13.91 14.96
CA GLU A 211 11.52 15.08 14.99
C GLU A 211 10.09 14.64 15.35
N SER A 212 9.68 14.75 16.63
CA SER A 212 8.33 14.52 17.20
C SER A 212 7.43 13.46 16.51
N LEU A 213 7.04 12.41 17.23
CA LEU A 213 6.26 11.26 16.71
C LEU A 213 5.02 11.57 15.83
N LYS A 214 4.44 12.78 15.90
CA LYS A 214 3.33 13.22 15.02
C LYS A 214 3.80 13.92 13.74
N SER A 215 4.94 14.60 13.73
CA SER A 215 5.50 15.25 12.52
C SER A 215 6.09 14.23 11.56
N ALA A 216 6.86 13.26 12.06
CA ALA A 216 7.51 12.22 11.26
C ALA A 216 6.53 11.42 10.38
N SER A 217 5.41 10.96 10.95
CA SER A 217 4.39 10.21 10.21
C SER A 217 3.69 11.05 9.14
N ARG A 218 3.48 12.34 9.41
CA ARG A 218 2.85 13.27 8.45
C ARG A 218 3.77 13.55 7.28
N GLU A 219 5.04 13.82 7.56
CA GLU A 219 6.07 14.04 6.55
C GLU A 219 6.25 12.80 5.67
N MET A 220 6.30 11.61 6.27
CA MET A 220 6.39 10.37 5.50
C MET A 220 5.18 10.15 4.59
N SER A 221 3.98 10.50 5.07
CA SER A 221 2.76 10.44 4.26
C SER A 221 2.79 11.47 3.11
N GLN A 222 3.35 12.66 3.35
CA GLN A 222 3.56 13.68 2.33
C GLN A 222 4.58 13.20 1.28
N ILE A 223 5.69 12.60 1.70
CA ILE A 223 6.71 12.00 0.82
C ILE A 223 6.07 10.95 -0.11
N LEU A 224 5.26 10.03 0.44
CA LEU A 224 4.56 9.02 -0.36
C LEU A 224 3.58 9.64 -1.38
N ASN A 225 2.83 10.67 -0.96
CA ASN A 225 1.88 11.35 -1.84
C ASN A 225 2.59 12.13 -2.96
N LEU A 226 3.65 12.87 -2.63
CA LEU A 226 4.46 13.61 -3.59
C LEU A 226 5.12 12.67 -4.61
N SER A 227 5.67 11.55 -4.14
CA SER A 227 6.26 10.53 -5.00
C SER A 227 5.26 9.98 -6.02
N ARG A 228 4.02 9.69 -5.60
CA ARG A 228 2.97 9.21 -6.51
C ARG A 228 2.62 10.27 -7.56
N GLN A 229 2.46 11.52 -7.15
CA GLN A 229 2.15 12.63 -8.07
C GLN A 229 3.25 12.88 -9.09
N ARG A 230 4.52 12.73 -8.68
CA ARG A 230 5.69 12.93 -9.54
C ARG A 230 6.08 11.70 -10.35
N GLY A 231 5.35 10.59 -10.18
CA GLY A 231 5.69 9.30 -10.78
C GLY A 231 7.12 8.90 -10.40
N GLN A 232 7.36 8.66 -9.12
CA GLN A 232 8.66 8.23 -8.60
C GLN A 232 8.52 6.83 -8.01
N THR A 233 9.54 5.99 -8.17
CA THR A 233 9.64 4.70 -7.47
C THR A 233 10.45 4.89 -6.20
N LEU A 234 9.86 4.59 -5.04
CA LEU A 234 10.56 4.68 -3.75
C LEU A 234 10.94 3.28 -3.28
N ILE A 235 12.20 3.09 -2.90
CA ILE A 235 12.72 1.87 -2.30
C ILE A 235 13.08 2.18 -0.86
N PHE A 236 12.29 1.67 0.07
CA PHE A 236 12.53 1.78 1.50
C PHE A 236 13.34 0.58 1.98
N VAL A 237 14.49 0.84 2.59
CA VAL A 237 15.33 -0.20 3.20
C VAL A 237 15.24 -0.08 4.72
N SER A 238 14.72 -1.10 5.39
CA SER A 238 14.65 -1.14 6.86
C SER A 238 15.03 -2.52 7.39
N PRO A 239 15.77 -2.62 8.50
CA PRO A 239 16.02 -3.90 9.14
C PRO A 239 14.79 -4.46 9.86
N GLU A 240 13.86 -3.62 10.32
CA GLU A 240 12.69 -4.03 11.11
C GLU A 240 11.40 -3.44 10.55
N ALA A 241 10.35 -4.25 10.42
CA ALA A 241 9.07 -3.76 9.89
C ALA A 241 8.31 -2.87 10.89
N ARG A 242 8.59 -3.02 12.20
CA ARG A 242 8.00 -2.17 13.25
C ARG A 242 8.39 -0.70 13.15
N GLN A 243 9.60 -0.44 12.67
CA GLN A 243 10.12 0.93 12.52
C GLN A 243 9.50 1.65 11.30
N ILE A 244 8.79 0.91 10.44
CA ILE A 244 8.15 1.47 9.27
C ILE A 244 6.76 1.99 9.63
N ASP A 245 6.50 3.22 9.18
CA ASP A 245 5.21 3.87 9.34
C ASP A 245 4.09 3.02 8.71
N LYS A 246 2.92 3.00 9.36
CA LYS A 246 1.76 2.22 8.90
C LYS A 246 1.40 2.56 7.45
N ASN A 247 1.55 3.82 7.07
CA ASN A 247 1.19 4.32 5.75
C ASN A 247 2.15 3.86 4.66
N ILE A 248 3.45 3.66 4.98
CA ILE A 248 4.40 3.05 4.04
C ILE A 248 4.05 1.57 3.85
N ALA A 249 3.87 0.84 4.96
CA ALA A 249 3.59 -0.59 4.90
C ALA A 249 2.30 -0.91 4.14
N SER A 250 1.25 -0.11 4.33
CA SER A 250 -0.01 -0.26 3.59
C SER A 250 0.04 0.23 2.14
N SER A 251 0.98 1.12 1.82
CA SER A 251 1.16 1.68 0.48
C SER A 251 2.16 0.90 -0.39
N ALA A 252 2.89 -0.05 0.20
CA ALA A 252 3.89 -0.84 -0.51
C ALA A 252 3.22 -1.71 -1.58
N ASN A 253 3.67 -1.55 -2.82
CA ASN A 253 3.27 -2.38 -3.94
C ASN A 253 4.05 -3.71 -3.96
N VAL A 254 5.31 -3.65 -3.54
CA VAL A 254 6.22 -4.81 -3.51
C VAL A 254 6.89 -4.84 -2.15
N VAL A 255 6.81 -5.99 -1.47
CA VAL A 255 7.56 -6.24 -0.24
C VAL A 255 8.57 -7.35 -0.51
N VAL A 256 9.85 -7.02 -0.35
CA VAL A 256 10.96 -7.93 -0.55
C VAL A 256 11.52 -8.34 0.81
N PHE A 257 11.51 -9.63 1.08
CA PHE A 257 12.14 -10.20 2.27
C PHE A 257 13.50 -10.78 1.90
N LYS A 258 14.56 -10.28 2.57
CA LYS A 258 15.85 -10.98 2.66
C LYS A 258 15.84 -11.91 3.87
N SER A 259 17.00 -12.41 4.30
CA SER A 259 17.08 -13.29 5.47
C SER A 259 16.43 -12.65 6.70
N LEU A 260 15.34 -13.25 7.18
CA LEU A 260 14.60 -12.78 8.35
C LEU A 260 15.19 -13.37 9.64
N GLY A 261 15.17 -12.59 10.72
CA GLY A 261 15.46 -13.11 12.06
C GLY A 261 14.34 -14.00 12.58
N ILE A 262 14.66 -14.94 13.48
CA ILE A 262 13.66 -15.87 14.07
C ILE A 262 12.55 -15.10 14.77
N LEU A 263 12.92 -14.19 15.67
CA LEU A 263 11.99 -13.38 16.46
C LEU A 263 11.33 -12.25 15.66
N GLN A 264 11.88 -11.93 14.48
CA GLN A 264 11.40 -10.80 13.68
C GLN A 264 9.98 -11.05 13.16
N LEU A 265 9.65 -12.31 12.83
CA LEU A 265 8.31 -12.71 12.39
C LEU A 265 7.23 -12.54 13.46
N GLU A 266 7.59 -12.75 14.73
CA GLU A 266 6.67 -12.67 15.87
C GLU A 266 6.43 -11.22 16.30
N PHE A 267 7.43 -10.35 16.11
CA PHE A 267 7.33 -8.95 16.49
C PHE A 267 6.90 -8.03 15.34
N ASP A 268 6.83 -8.53 14.11
CA ASP A 268 6.33 -7.78 12.97
C ASP A 268 4.81 -7.61 13.03
N ARG A 269 4.30 -6.64 12.26
CA ARG A 269 2.87 -6.35 12.18
C ARG A 269 2.11 -7.57 11.65
N PRO A 270 0.90 -7.87 12.15
CA PRO A 270 0.16 -9.08 11.77
C PRO A 270 -0.11 -9.18 10.26
N GLU A 271 -0.28 -8.05 9.56
CA GLU A 271 -0.45 -8.00 8.11
C GLU A 271 0.81 -8.46 7.36
N LEU A 272 1.98 -8.06 7.86
CA LEU A 272 3.27 -8.44 7.28
C LEU A 272 3.73 -9.82 7.75
N SER A 273 3.38 -10.22 8.97
CA SER A 273 3.80 -11.50 9.57
C SER A 273 3.35 -12.70 8.74
N LYS A 274 2.13 -12.67 8.18
CA LYS A 274 1.63 -13.74 7.29
C LYS A 274 2.50 -13.88 6.03
N ILE A 275 2.79 -12.77 5.37
CA ILE A 275 3.60 -12.73 4.13
C ILE A 275 5.05 -13.09 4.45
N ALA A 276 5.58 -12.57 5.55
CA ALA A 276 6.95 -12.81 6.00
C ALA A 276 7.17 -14.29 6.39
N THR A 277 6.17 -14.95 6.99
CA THR A 277 6.22 -16.38 7.31
C THR A 277 6.29 -17.22 6.03
N GLN A 278 5.43 -16.92 5.05
CA GLN A 278 5.47 -17.59 3.73
C GLN A 278 6.82 -17.37 3.04
N ALA A 279 7.33 -16.14 3.07
CA ALA A 279 8.62 -15.78 2.49
C ALA A 279 9.77 -16.53 3.16
N LYS A 280 9.76 -16.67 4.49
CA LYS A 280 10.76 -17.45 5.23
C LYS A 280 10.71 -18.93 4.82
N THR A 281 9.53 -19.54 4.79
CA THR A 281 9.39 -20.94 4.35
C THR A 281 9.89 -21.15 2.92
N ALA A 282 9.58 -20.23 2.01
CA ALA A 282 10.09 -20.26 0.65
C ALA A 282 11.62 -20.12 0.60
N LEU A 283 12.19 -19.19 1.37
CA LEU A 283 13.64 -18.98 1.46
C LEU A 283 14.37 -20.21 2.01
N ASP A 284 13.81 -20.85 3.04
CA ASP A 284 14.37 -22.05 3.65
C ASP A 284 14.28 -23.28 2.70
N THR A 285 13.33 -23.26 1.77
CA THR A 285 13.17 -24.30 0.73
C THR A 285 14.21 -24.14 -0.38
N VAL A 286 14.57 -22.90 -0.72
CA VAL A 286 15.61 -22.59 -1.71
C VAL A 286 16.97 -22.73 -1.05
N LYS A 287 17.45 -23.97 -0.93
CA LYS A 287 18.87 -24.23 -0.62
C LYS A 287 19.69 -23.93 -1.87
N GLY A 288 20.49 -22.87 -1.79
CA GLY A 288 21.61 -22.61 -2.71
C GLY A 288 22.82 -23.45 -2.36
#